data_AF-A0A060BYF5-F1
#
_entry.id   AF-A0A060BYF5-F1
#
_cell.length_a   1.000
_cell.length_b   1.000
_cell.length_c   1.000
_cell.angle_alpha   90.00
_cell.angle_beta   90.00
_cell.angle_gamma   90.00
#
_symmetry.space_group_name_H-M   'P 1'
#
loop_
_entity.id
_entity.type
_entity.pdbx_description
1 polymer ?
#
loop_
_entity_poly.entity_id
_entity_poly.type
_entity_poly.pdbx_seq_one_letter_code
_entity_poly.pdbx_strand_id
1 'polypeptide(L)'
;MVEYVGYGGGAGEPWENLFWAAAGFAHLQMDARGQGSSWAVGRTDDPWGGGPHAPGFVTQGIERPETLYHVRLGVDVVRAVDAARG
;
A
#
# COMPACT_ATOMS: atom_id res chain seq x y z
N MET A 1 5.49 13.48 6.76
CA MET A 1 5.99 12.64 5.66
C MET A 1 4.99 11.54 5.43
N VAL A 2 4.54 11.36 4.19
CA VAL A 2 3.74 10.19 3.79
C VAL A 2 4.65 9.31 2.95
N GLU A 3 4.87 8.08 3.41
CA GLU A 3 5.72 7.09 2.75
C GLU A 3 4.88 5.92 2.23
N TYR A 4 5.25 5.41 1.05
CA TYR A 4 4.57 4.28 0.41
C TYR A 4 5.54 3.11 0.27
N VAL A 5 5.03 1.90 0.46
CA VAL A 5 5.84 0.69 0.51
C VAL A 5 6.08 0.11 -0.89
N GLY A 6 7.27 -0.45 -1.10
CA GLY A 6 7.63 -1.16 -2.33
C GLY A 6 6.87 -2.48 -2.52
N TYR A 7 6.89 -3.01 -3.75
CA TYR A 7 6.16 -4.22 -4.12
C TYR A 7 6.48 -5.43 -3.21
N GLY A 8 5.45 -6.14 -2.77
CA GLY A 8 5.51 -7.30 -1.87
C GLY A 8 5.63 -6.95 -0.39
N GLY A 9 5.86 -5.68 -0.04
CA GLY A 9 5.96 -5.21 1.34
C GLY A 9 4.65 -4.65 1.87
N GLY A 10 4.58 -4.52 3.19
CA GLY A 10 3.54 -3.79 3.90
C GLY A 10 4.15 -2.75 4.84
N ALA A 11 3.29 -2.07 5.61
CA ALA A 11 3.74 -0.99 6.51
C ALA A 11 4.71 -1.47 7.61
N GLY A 12 4.81 -2.76 7.86
CA GLY A 12 5.67 -3.31 8.90
C GLY A 12 5.18 -2.95 10.31
N GLU A 13 6.09 -3.00 11.26
CA GLU A 13 5.86 -2.52 12.62
C GLU A 13 6.30 -1.06 12.78
N PRO A 14 5.67 -0.28 13.69
CA PRO A 14 5.98 1.14 13.85
C PRO A 14 7.43 1.47 14.21
N TRP A 15 8.20 0.50 14.72
CA TRP A 15 9.61 0.65 15.09
C TRP A 15 10.60 0.24 13.99
N GLU A 16 10.14 -0.33 12.87
CA GLU A 16 11.02 -0.82 11.80
C GLU A 16 11.54 0.30 10.89
N ASN A 17 10.79 1.39 10.73
CA ASN A 17 11.17 2.54 9.91
C ASN A 17 11.05 3.87 10.67
N LEU A 18 12.12 4.21 11.38
CA LEU A 18 12.18 5.38 12.25
C LEU A 18 12.82 6.62 11.60
N PHE A 19 13.29 6.53 10.35
CA PHE A 19 14.13 7.57 9.75
C PHE A 19 13.46 8.95 9.80
N TRP A 20 12.24 9.06 9.27
CA TRP A 20 11.51 10.34 9.24
C TRP A 20 11.11 10.84 10.62
N ALA A 21 10.72 9.92 11.51
CA ALA A 21 10.39 10.27 12.89
C ALA A 21 11.61 10.82 13.64
N ALA A 22 12.77 10.17 13.51
CA ALA A 22 14.03 10.60 14.10
C ALA A 22 14.54 11.92 13.48
N ALA A 23 14.22 12.19 12.22
CA ALA A 23 14.51 13.45 11.55
C ALA A 23 13.54 14.60 11.94
N GLY A 24 12.59 14.37 12.85
CA GLY A 24 11.68 15.38 13.37
C GLY A 24 10.40 15.59 12.54
N PHE A 25 10.08 14.67 11.63
CA PHE A 25 8.83 14.70 10.86
C PHE A 25 7.80 13.74 11.46
N ALA A 26 6.54 14.15 11.51
CA ALA A 26 5.44 13.19 11.64
C ALA A 26 5.50 12.21 10.46
N HIS A 27 5.51 10.91 10.72
CA HIS A 27 5.67 9.87 9.70
C HIS A 27 4.40 9.01 9.61
N LEU A 28 3.77 9.01 8.43
CA LEU A 28 2.71 8.09 8.07
C LEU A 28 3.28 7.14 7.00
N GLN A 29 3.45 5.87 7.35
CA GLN A 29 3.78 4.82 6.39
C GLN A 29 2.49 4.11 5.98
N MET A 30 2.07 4.30 4.74
CA MET A 30 0.84 3.71 4.22
C MET A 30 1.07 2.25 3.85
N ASP A 31 0.24 1.35 4.37
CA ASP A 31 0.26 -0.06 4.00
C ASP A 31 -0.26 -0.28 2.57
N ALA A 32 0.20 -1.34 1.90
CA ALA A 32 -0.21 -1.66 0.53
C ALA A 32 -1.29 -2.75 0.53
N ARG A 33 -2.52 -2.39 0.15
CA ARG A 33 -3.67 -3.31 0.14
C ARG A 33 -3.34 -4.67 -0.50
N GLY A 34 -3.69 -5.76 0.17
CA GLY A 34 -3.49 -7.13 -0.28
C GLY A 34 -2.03 -7.60 -0.36
N GLN A 35 -1.03 -6.74 -0.12
CA GLN A 35 0.39 -7.10 -0.11
C GLN A 35 0.91 -7.33 1.32
N GLY A 36 2.24 -7.29 1.48
CA GLY A 36 2.88 -7.42 2.78
C GLY A 36 3.15 -8.85 3.23
N SER A 37 3.54 -9.69 2.29
CA SER A 37 3.88 -11.10 2.54
C SER A 37 5.27 -11.51 2.02
N SER A 38 6.00 -10.60 1.38
CA SER A 38 7.31 -10.91 0.80
C SER A 38 8.48 -10.48 1.68
N TRP A 39 8.53 -9.21 2.11
CA TRP A 39 9.69 -8.68 2.83
C TRP A 39 9.37 -7.77 4.02
N ALA A 40 8.14 -7.27 4.12
CA ALA A 40 7.62 -6.56 5.29
C ALA A 40 6.14 -6.95 5.46
N VAL A 41 5.68 -7.06 6.71
CA VAL A 41 4.31 -7.48 7.00
C VAL A 41 3.29 -6.39 6.64
N GLY A 42 2.19 -6.79 6.01
CA GLY A 42 1.02 -5.96 5.74
C GLY A 42 -0.18 -6.43 6.56
N ARG A 43 -1.11 -5.51 6.81
CA ARG A 43 -2.33 -5.76 7.60
C ARG A 43 -3.60 -5.26 6.90
N THR A 44 -3.47 -4.74 5.69
CA THR A 44 -4.59 -4.21 4.91
C THR A 44 -4.96 -5.19 3.80
N ASP A 45 -6.12 -5.84 3.92
CA ASP A 45 -6.63 -6.74 2.89
C ASP A 45 -7.07 -5.97 1.62
N ASP A 46 -7.04 -6.62 0.45
CA ASP A 46 -7.78 -6.15 -0.75
C ASP A 46 -9.05 -7.01 -0.90
N PRO A 47 -10.24 -6.49 -0.56
CA PRO A 47 -11.48 -7.28 -0.61
C PRO A 47 -11.98 -7.51 -2.04
N TRP A 48 -11.36 -6.88 -3.04
CA TRP A 48 -11.74 -7.03 -4.44
C TRP A 48 -11.07 -8.24 -5.09
N GLY A 49 -11.87 -9.13 -5.67
CA GLY A 49 -11.36 -10.24 -6.46
C GLY A 49 -10.60 -9.77 -7.71
N GLY A 50 -9.68 -10.62 -8.19
CA GLY A 50 -8.76 -10.30 -9.29
C GLY A 50 -9.09 -10.87 -10.67
N GLY A 51 -10.07 -11.78 -10.76
CA GLY A 51 -10.29 -12.60 -11.97
C GLY A 51 -9.07 -13.49 -12.31
N PRO A 52 -9.02 -14.10 -13.49
CA PRO A 52 -7.80 -14.74 -13.99
C PRO A 52 -6.66 -13.72 -14.19
N HIS A 53 -5.50 -13.96 -13.59
CA HIS A 53 -4.32 -13.08 -13.70
C HIS A 53 -3.03 -13.88 -13.44
N ALA A 54 -1.88 -13.32 -13.82
CA ALA A 54 -0.59 -13.89 -13.45
C ALA A 54 -0.31 -13.65 -11.95
N PRO A 55 0.50 -14.49 -11.28
CA PRO A 55 0.81 -14.32 -9.86
C PRO A 55 1.29 -12.90 -9.52
N GLY A 56 0.70 -12.31 -8.48
CA GLY A 56 1.00 -10.94 -8.04
C GLY A 56 -0.06 -9.92 -8.47
N PHE A 57 0.27 -8.64 -8.33
CA PHE A 57 -0.73 -7.55 -8.36
C PHE A 57 -0.74 -6.74 -9.66
N VAL A 58 0.28 -6.91 -10.52
CA VAL A 58 0.44 -6.12 -11.76
C VAL A 58 -0.69 -6.36 -12.75
N THR A 59 -1.13 -7.61 -12.90
CA THR A 59 -2.17 -8.00 -13.87
C THR A 59 -3.54 -8.24 -13.23
N GLN A 60 -3.66 -8.02 -11.92
CA GLN A 60 -4.89 -8.26 -11.17
C GLN A 60 -5.99 -7.27 -11.58
N GLY A 61 -7.06 -7.80 -12.19
CA GLY A 61 -8.18 -7.01 -12.70
C GLY A 61 -7.87 -6.17 -13.95
N ILE A 62 -6.84 -6.52 -14.74
CA ILE A 62 -6.38 -5.75 -15.90
C ILE A 62 -7.38 -5.65 -17.06
N GLU A 63 -8.41 -6.49 -17.08
CA GLU A 63 -9.42 -6.50 -18.14
C GLU A 63 -10.19 -5.18 -18.27
N ARG A 64 -10.32 -4.44 -17.17
CA ARG A 64 -10.96 -3.11 -17.15
C ARG A 64 -10.25 -2.17 -16.18
N PRO A 65 -10.14 -0.86 -16.49
CA PRO A 65 -9.53 0.10 -15.60
C PRO A 65 -10.18 0.15 -14.21
N GLU A 66 -11.50 0.00 -14.12
CA GLU A 66 -12.24 0.08 -12.86
C GLU A 66 -11.95 -1.09 -11.91
N THR A 67 -11.49 -2.22 -12.47
CA THR A 67 -11.13 -3.42 -11.70
C THR A 67 -9.62 -3.54 -11.48
N LEU A 68 -8.80 -2.71 -12.13
CA LEU A 68 -7.35 -2.77 -12.02
C LEU A 68 -6.90 -2.43 -10.60
N TYR A 69 -6.12 -3.33 -10.00
CA TYR A 69 -5.59 -3.19 -8.63
C TYR A 69 -4.94 -1.83 -8.37
N HIS A 70 -4.15 -1.33 -9.32
CA HIS A 70 -3.39 -0.09 -9.19
C HIS A 70 -4.29 1.15 -9.13
N VAL A 71 -5.51 1.10 -9.67
CA VAL A 71 -6.48 2.20 -9.52
C VAL A 71 -6.95 2.29 -8.07
N ARG A 72 -7.26 1.15 -7.44
CA ARG A 72 -7.64 1.12 -6.02
C ARG A 72 -6.50 1.54 -5.10
N LEU A 73 -5.29 1.02 -5.33
CA LEU A 73 -4.09 1.42 -4.59
C LEU A 73 -3.81 2.93 -4.76
N GLY A 74 -3.96 3.46 -5.98
CA GLY A 74 -3.79 4.88 -6.25
C GLY A 74 -4.79 5.76 -5.49
N VAL A 75 -6.03 5.30 -5.30
CA VAL A 75 -7.00 6.00 -4.45
C VAL A 75 -6.52 6.04 -2.99
N ASP A 76 -5.99 4.94 -2.46
CA ASP A 76 -5.47 4.91 -1.08
C ASP A 76 -4.32 5.90 -0.89
N VAL A 77 -3.40 5.97 -1.85
CA VAL A 77 -2.27 6.91 -1.84
C VAL A 77 -2.77 8.34 -1.66
N VAL A 78 -3.78 8.75 -2.43
CA VAL A 78 -4.37 10.09 -2.31
C VAL A 78 -5.05 10.27 -0.95
N ARG A 79 -5.81 9.27 -0.50
CA ARG A 79 -6.51 9.32 0.80
C ARG A 79 -5.55 9.33 1.99
N ALA A 80 -4.38 8.72 1.88
CA ALA A 80 -3.35 8.75 2.92
C ALA A 80 -2.77 10.16 3.09
N VAL A 81 -2.61 10.90 1.99
CA VAL A 81 -2.22 12.32 2.05
C VAL A 81 -3.29 13.16 2.74
N ASP A 82 -4.57 12.93 2.42
CA ASP A 82 -5.67 13.61 3.11
C ASP A 82 -5.69 13.27 4.60
N ALA A 83 -5.56 11.99 4.95
CA ALA A 83 -5.50 11.53 6.34
C ALA A 83 -4.33 12.13 7.13
N ALA A 84 -3.18 12.33 6.49
CA ALA A 84 -2.01 12.96 7.12
C ALA A 84 -2.18 14.47 7.34
N ARG A 85 -3.11 15.12 6.63
CA ARG A 85 -3.35 16.57 6.72
C ARG A 85 -4.31 16.98 7.84
N GLY A 86 -5.22 16.07 8.23
CA GLY A 86 -6.28 16.35 9.20
C GLY A 86 -7.51 16.99 8.57
#